data_AF-A0A4S4KC72-F1
#
_entry.id   AF-A0A4S4KC72-F1
#
_cell.length_a   1.000
_cell.length_b   1.000
_cell.length_c   1.000
_cell.angle_alpha   90.00
_cell.angle_beta   90.00
_cell.angle_gamma   90.00
#
_symmetry.space_group_name_H-M   'P 1'
#
loop_
_entity.id
_entity.type
_entity.pdbx_description
1 polymer ?
#
loop_
_entity_poly.entity_id
_entity_poly.type
_entity_poly.pdbx_seq_one_letter_code
_entity_poly.pdbx_strand_id
1 'polypeptide(L)'
;MDIPSLTASFSDAYKTLVKEEPLTCAKSGMLFPAAPSPGAVIIDVFADGMLYIVRKLSQKPVQVICWVSCSATAGYTLFGPAGHNQDGGSLRVRLEAEVVRTGKSLPEITGELFCSVKGDVIRVPGMPPMYDYESHPQETVIKGHMVGPFHLAAIELVNGCDGILVATPDCFEPTEVLDAFQAWFAETSRKVYTVGPMLPPPGENAASNEKKQSASSGEIDKFMEQTLKTHGKQSLIYISFGSVYWSMQPEKIWTFLDVLVEKNIPFILSHGSPFAKIPDPIKEKIKASGLGLLSPWSPQQTILAHPATGWTGKACTGTIEAVREEAQGILEKAFGEDGAKKRAKAVELQRAFEAVWAEGLSTE
;
A
#
# COMPACT_ATOMS: atom_id res chain seq x y z
N MET A 1 -10.64 -12.54 2.69
CA MET A 1 -10.54 -13.09 1.32
C MET A 1 -10.28 -14.57 1.46
N ASP A 2 -11.10 -15.42 0.85
CA ASP A 2 -10.92 -16.88 0.89
C ASP A 2 -9.96 -17.29 -0.24
N ILE A 3 -8.66 -17.38 0.09
CA ILE A 3 -7.59 -17.68 -0.86
C ILE A 3 -7.81 -19.07 -1.51
N PRO A 4 -8.12 -20.15 -0.77
CA PRO A 4 -8.48 -21.44 -1.37
C PRO A 4 -9.59 -21.35 -2.43
N SER A 5 -10.67 -20.62 -2.13
CA SER A 5 -11.78 -20.43 -3.09
C SER A 5 -11.32 -19.69 -4.34
N LEU A 6 -10.51 -18.63 -4.19
CA LEU A 6 -9.95 -17.88 -5.31
C LEU A 6 -9.06 -18.77 -6.20
N THR A 7 -8.19 -19.58 -5.59
CA THR A 7 -7.31 -20.52 -6.30
C THR A 7 -8.10 -21.59 -7.05
N ALA A 8 -9.14 -22.15 -6.45
CA ALA A 8 -10.02 -23.12 -7.10
C ALA A 8 -10.75 -22.51 -8.29
N SER A 9 -11.36 -21.32 -8.10
CA SER A 9 -12.07 -20.59 -9.15
C SER A 9 -11.13 -20.25 -10.32
N PHE A 10 -9.91 -19.80 -10.03
CA PHE A 10 -8.89 -19.56 -11.04
C PHE A 10 -8.53 -20.83 -11.81
N SER A 11 -8.32 -21.96 -11.11
CA SER A 11 -8.04 -23.26 -11.74
C SER A 11 -9.11 -23.64 -12.75
N ASP A 12 -10.39 -23.51 -12.40
CA ASP A 12 -11.48 -23.92 -13.28
C ASP A 12 -11.64 -22.97 -14.47
N ALA A 13 -11.48 -21.66 -14.25
CA ALA A 13 -11.43 -20.69 -15.34
C ALA A 13 -10.25 -20.96 -16.29
N TYR A 14 -9.07 -21.24 -15.75
CA TYR A 14 -7.87 -21.52 -16.56
C TYR A 14 -8.00 -22.81 -17.37
N LYS A 15 -8.58 -23.89 -16.79
CA LYS A 15 -8.89 -25.12 -17.54
C LYS A 15 -9.80 -24.85 -18.75
N THR A 16 -10.80 -24.00 -18.57
CA THR A 16 -11.75 -23.60 -19.62
C THR A 16 -11.01 -22.86 -20.74
N LEU A 17 -10.13 -21.92 -20.38
CA LEU A 17 -9.30 -21.17 -21.33
C LEU A 17 -8.31 -22.07 -22.09
N VAL A 18 -7.70 -23.06 -21.41
CA VAL A 18 -6.80 -24.03 -22.05
C VAL A 18 -7.53 -24.88 -23.09
N LYS A 19 -8.81 -25.20 -22.86
CA LYS A 19 -9.66 -25.93 -23.81
C LYS A 19 -10.26 -25.05 -24.90
N GLU A 20 -10.00 -23.74 -24.86
CA GLU A 20 -10.56 -22.77 -25.81
C GLU A 20 -12.09 -22.76 -25.78
N GLU A 21 -12.67 -22.92 -24.58
CA GLU A 21 -14.12 -22.92 -24.35
C GLU A 21 -14.59 -21.51 -23.92
N PRO A 22 -15.88 -21.15 -24.15
CA PRO A 22 -16.46 -19.92 -23.62
C PRO A 22 -16.40 -19.86 -22.09
N LEU A 23 -16.12 -18.69 -21.53
CA LEU A 23 -15.96 -18.48 -20.09
C LEU A 23 -17.03 -17.51 -19.56
N THR A 24 -17.77 -17.92 -18.54
CA THR A 24 -18.71 -17.03 -17.84
C THR A 24 -18.00 -16.36 -16.66
N CYS A 25 -18.03 -15.02 -16.61
CA CYS A 25 -17.52 -14.28 -15.47
C CYS A 25 -18.38 -14.57 -14.23
N ALA A 26 -17.75 -15.12 -13.19
CA ALA A 26 -18.43 -15.46 -11.94
C ALA A 26 -19.07 -14.24 -11.23
N LYS A 27 -18.56 -13.02 -11.48
CA LYS A 27 -19.05 -11.79 -10.85
C LYS A 27 -20.20 -11.13 -11.60
N SER A 28 -20.08 -10.99 -12.93
CA SER A 28 -21.07 -10.27 -13.74
C SER A 28 -22.06 -11.18 -14.46
N GLY A 29 -21.81 -12.50 -14.50
CA GLY A 29 -22.56 -13.44 -15.33
C GLY A 29 -22.32 -13.24 -16.84
N MET A 30 -21.42 -12.33 -17.22
CA MET A 30 -21.12 -12.05 -18.63
C MET A 30 -20.42 -13.25 -19.26
N LEU A 31 -20.97 -13.75 -20.35
CA LEU A 31 -20.37 -14.80 -21.17
C LEU A 31 -19.33 -14.18 -22.10
N PHE A 32 -18.09 -14.62 -21.97
CA PHE A 32 -17.02 -14.34 -22.92
C PHE A 32 -16.94 -15.49 -23.93
N PRO A 33 -16.83 -15.18 -25.24
CA PRO A 33 -16.70 -16.21 -26.25
C PRO A 33 -15.40 -16.99 -26.08
N ALA A 34 -15.34 -18.18 -26.68
CA ALA A 34 -14.11 -18.95 -26.80
C ALA A 34 -12.97 -18.09 -27.37
N ALA A 35 -11.79 -18.24 -26.81
CA ALA A 35 -10.58 -17.55 -27.22
C ALA A 35 -9.42 -18.56 -27.32
N PRO A 36 -8.39 -18.27 -28.15
CA PRO A 36 -7.21 -19.10 -28.19
C PRO A 36 -6.60 -19.27 -26.79
N SER A 37 -6.09 -20.47 -26.52
CA SER A 37 -5.43 -20.80 -25.26
C SER A 37 -4.33 -19.77 -24.93
N PRO A 38 -4.17 -19.34 -23.66
CA PRO A 38 -3.25 -18.25 -23.32
C PRO A 38 -1.80 -18.52 -23.77
N GLY A 39 -1.15 -17.51 -24.34
CA GLY A 39 0.31 -17.52 -24.61
C GLY A 39 1.14 -16.88 -23.50
N ALA A 40 0.49 -16.04 -22.69
CA ALA A 40 1.08 -15.43 -21.50
C ALA A 40 0.00 -15.24 -20.42
N VAL A 41 0.42 -15.19 -19.16
CA VAL A 41 -0.42 -14.91 -18.00
C VAL A 41 0.32 -13.90 -17.11
N ILE A 42 -0.36 -12.83 -16.73
CA ILE A 42 0.12 -11.88 -15.74
C ILE A 42 -0.59 -12.19 -14.42
N ILE A 43 0.17 -12.41 -13.34
CA ILE A 43 -0.37 -12.74 -12.03
C ILE A 43 0.15 -11.77 -10.97
N ASP A 44 -0.70 -11.40 -10.02
CA ASP A 44 -0.32 -10.58 -8.87
C ASP A 44 0.72 -11.30 -8.00
N VAL A 45 1.59 -10.55 -7.34
CA VAL A 45 2.68 -11.09 -6.50
C VAL A 45 2.18 -12.02 -5.38
N PHE A 46 0.93 -11.88 -4.94
CA PHE A 46 0.32 -12.73 -3.93
C PHE A 46 -0.38 -13.98 -4.49
N ALA A 47 -0.25 -14.27 -5.79
CA ALA A 47 -0.95 -15.36 -6.48
C ALA A 47 -0.05 -16.58 -6.74
N ASP A 48 0.75 -16.99 -5.74
CA ASP A 48 1.69 -18.12 -5.85
C ASP A 48 1.00 -19.42 -6.31
N GLY A 49 -0.17 -19.72 -5.76
CA GLY A 49 -1.00 -20.87 -6.17
C GLY A 49 -1.35 -20.87 -7.66
N MET A 50 -1.55 -19.68 -8.25
CA MET A 50 -1.95 -19.53 -9.65
C MET A 50 -0.78 -19.82 -10.59
N LEU A 51 0.47 -19.52 -10.19
CA LEU A 51 1.67 -19.92 -10.94
C LEU A 51 1.70 -21.45 -11.13
N TYR A 52 1.53 -22.22 -10.06
CA TYR A 52 1.52 -23.69 -10.13
C TYR A 52 0.40 -24.22 -11.01
N ILE A 53 -0.79 -23.63 -10.94
CA ILE A 53 -1.94 -23.99 -11.78
C ILE A 53 -1.60 -23.76 -13.26
N VAL A 54 -1.07 -22.59 -13.61
CA VAL A 54 -0.70 -22.26 -14.99
C VAL A 54 0.33 -23.26 -15.51
N ARG A 55 1.40 -23.54 -14.76
CA ARG A 55 2.44 -24.49 -15.16
C ARG A 55 1.91 -25.92 -15.30
N LYS A 56 0.99 -26.34 -14.42
CA LYS A 56 0.41 -27.70 -14.43
C LYS A 56 -0.57 -27.92 -15.58
N LEU A 57 -1.37 -26.93 -15.93
CA LEU A 57 -2.51 -27.11 -16.83
C LEU A 57 -2.22 -26.69 -18.28
N SER A 58 -1.19 -25.88 -18.51
CA SER A 58 -0.87 -25.42 -19.86
C SER A 58 -0.41 -26.57 -20.75
N GLN A 59 -0.98 -26.67 -21.95
CA GLN A 59 -0.61 -27.68 -22.96
C GLN A 59 0.49 -27.22 -23.92
N LYS A 60 0.92 -25.96 -23.79
CA LYS A 60 1.98 -25.32 -24.56
C LYS A 60 2.83 -24.44 -23.64
N PRO A 61 4.04 -24.01 -24.06
CA PRO A 61 4.80 -23.02 -23.32
C PRO A 61 3.98 -21.74 -23.12
N VAL A 62 3.82 -21.32 -21.86
CA VAL A 62 3.13 -20.09 -21.46
C VAL A 62 4.07 -19.24 -20.64
N GLN A 63 4.23 -17.97 -21.04
CA GLN A 63 5.00 -16.98 -20.30
C GLN A 63 4.21 -16.53 -19.06
N VAL A 64 4.77 -16.68 -17.87
CA VAL A 64 4.13 -16.21 -16.63
C VAL A 64 4.88 -15.01 -16.10
N ILE A 65 4.23 -13.85 -16.07
CA ILE A 65 4.83 -12.59 -15.66
C ILE A 65 4.24 -12.20 -14.30
N CYS A 66 5.09 -12.01 -13.29
CA CYS A 66 4.69 -11.49 -12.00
C CYS A 66 4.35 -10.00 -12.13
N TRP A 67 3.29 -9.55 -11.50
CA TRP A 67 2.98 -8.12 -11.39
C TRP A 67 3.10 -7.68 -9.93
N VAL A 68 3.93 -6.67 -9.69
CA VAL A 68 4.04 -5.98 -8.40
C VAL A 68 3.50 -4.56 -8.50
N SER A 69 2.63 -4.21 -7.56
CA SER A 69 1.96 -2.91 -7.47
C SER A 69 2.76 -1.83 -6.73
N CYS A 70 4.03 -2.11 -6.39
CA CYS A 70 4.91 -1.20 -5.66
C CYS A 70 5.97 -0.55 -6.57
N SER A 71 6.76 0.37 -6.00
CA SER A 71 7.95 0.95 -6.64
C SER A 71 9.02 -0.11 -6.93
N ALA A 72 9.94 0.17 -7.86
CA ALA A 72 11.07 -0.72 -8.13
C ALA A 72 11.97 -0.83 -6.89
N THR A 73 12.19 0.28 -6.19
CA THR A 73 12.92 0.30 -4.91
C THR A 73 12.27 -0.61 -3.87
N ALA A 74 10.95 -0.54 -3.68
CA ALA A 74 10.24 -1.39 -2.74
C ALA A 74 10.24 -2.86 -3.19
N GLY A 75 10.00 -3.13 -4.46
CA GLY A 75 10.02 -4.48 -5.02
C GLY A 75 11.40 -5.14 -4.86
N TYR A 76 12.48 -4.41 -5.13
CA TYR A 76 13.85 -4.89 -4.92
C TYR A 76 14.15 -5.11 -3.43
N THR A 77 13.70 -4.20 -2.56
CA THR A 77 13.94 -4.32 -1.11
C THR A 77 13.19 -5.52 -0.51
N LEU A 78 11.93 -5.71 -0.89
CA LEU A 78 11.06 -6.75 -0.33
C LEU A 78 11.33 -8.13 -0.92
N PHE A 79 11.67 -8.20 -2.21
CA PHE A 79 11.74 -9.46 -2.96
C PHE A 79 13.09 -9.74 -3.58
N GLY A 80 14.07 -8.85 -3.41
CA GLY A 80 15.37 -8.87 -4.08
C GLY A 80 16.19 -10.16 -3.91
N PRO A 81 17.40 -10.17 -4.48
CA PRO A 81 18.22 -11.39 -4.61
C PRO A 81 18.69 -12.00 -3.29
N ALA A 82 18.30 -11.48 -2.12
CA ALA A 82 18.56 -12.11 -0.82
C ALA A 82 17.97 -13.54 -0.69
N GLY A 83 17.08 -13.94 -1.60
CA GLY A 83 16.66 -15.33 -1.78
C GLY A 83 17.65 -16.23 -2.54
N HIS A 84 18.60 -15.64 -3.27
CA HIS A 84 19.66 -16.31 -4.05
C HIS A 84 20.99 -16.17 -3.31
N ASN A 85 21.44 -17.24 -2.65
CA ASN A 85 22.84 -17.31 -2.26
C ASN A 85 23.72 -17.45 -3.51
N GLN A 86 25.01 -17.18 -3.35
CA GLN A 86 26.07 -17.53 -4.31
C GLN A 86 26.04 -19.04 -4.69
N ASP A 87 25.38 -19.88 -3.89
CA ASP A 87 25.25 -21.33 -4.07
C ASP A 87 23.95 -21.77 -4.80
N GLY A 88 23.08 -20.85 -5.22
CA GLY A 88 21.91 -21.16 -6.05
C GLY A 88 20.74 -21.91 -5.37
N GLY A 89 20.70 -21.98 -4.03
CA GLY A 89 19.62 -22.66 -3.30
C GLY A 89 18.39 -21.78 -3.02
N SER A 90 17.18 -22.34 -3.19
CA SER A 90 15.91 -21.67 -2.88
C SER A 90 15.79 -21.31 -1.38
N LEU A 91 15.24 -20.12 -1.09
CA LEU A 91 14.96 -19.66 0.27
C LEU A 91 14.12 -20.66 1.07
N ARG A 92 13.13 -21.31 0.45
CA ARG A 92 12.30 -22.33 1.11
C ARG A 92 13.12 -23.49 1.64
N VAL A 93 14.06 -24.02 0.85
CA VAL A 93 14.91 -25.16 1.27
C VAL A 93 15.71 -24.81 2.53
N ARG A 94 16.22 -23.57 2.60
CA ARG A 94 16.94 -23.08 3.78
C ARG A 94 16.05 -22.97 5.00
N LEU A 95 14.83 -22.45 4.83
CA LEU A 95 13.86 -22.32 5.91
C LEU A 95 13.34 -23.68 6.37
N GLU A 96 13.18 -24.65 5.48
CA GLU A 96 12.83 -26.03 5.82
C GLU A 96 13.95 -26.73 6.59
N ALA A 97 15.22 -26.50 6.22
CA ALA A 97 16.35 -26.98 7.03
C ALA A 97 16.34 -26.35 8.43
N GLU A 98 15.96 -25.08 8.55
CA GLU A 98 15.82 -24.38 9.82
C GLU A 98 14.65 -24.91 10.67
N VAL A 99 13.54 -25.29 10.03
CA VAL A 99 12.40 -26.00 10.67
C VAL A 99 12.91 -27.29 11.30
N VAL A 100 13.65 -28.11 10.56
CA VAL A 100 14.22 -29.37 11.07
C VAL A 100 15.20 -29.11 12.21
N ARG A 101 16.05 -28.09 12.09
CA ARG A 101 17.09 -27.77 13.08
C ARG A 101 16.54 -27.25 14.41
N THR A 102 15.51 -26.40 14.36
CA THR A 102 14.99 -25.70 15.54
C THR A 102 13.74 -26.33 16.13
N GLY A 103 13.03 -27.17 15.35
CA GLY A 103 11.72 -27.70 15.72
C GLY A 103 10.58 -26.69 15.64
N LYS A 104 10.84 -25.43 15.25
CA LYS A 104 9.82 -24.41 15.04
C LYS A 104 9.04 -24.67 13.75
N SER A 105 7.81 -24.18 13.69
CA SER A 105 7.01 -24.23 12.47
C SER A 105 7.53 -23.25 11.40
N LEU A 106 7.27 -23.55 10.12
CA LEU A 106 7.64 -22.64 9.02
C LEU A 106 7.04 -21.23 9.16
N PRO A 107 5.77 -21.05 9.59
CA PRO A 107 5.21 -19.73 9.90
C PRO A 107 5.99 -18.94 10.96
N GLU A 108 6.50 -19.61 12.01
CA GLU A 108 7.29 -18.95 13.05
C GLU A 108 8.65 -18.51 12.50
N ILE A 109 9.36 -19.39 11.79
CA ILE A 109 10.68 -19.08 11.22
C ILE A 109 10.59 -17.96 10.18
N THR A 110 9.59 -18.01 9.29
CA THR A 110 9.37 -16.94 8.31
C THR A 110 8.94 -15.64 8.98
N GLY A 111 8.10 -15.70 10.02
CA GLY A 111 7.74 -14.53 10.81
C GLY A 111 8.96 -13.88 11.48
N GLU A 112 9.84 -14.67 12.07
CA GLU A 112 11.11 -14.20 12.64
C GLU A 112 12.03 -13.61 11.57
N LEU A 113 12.09 -14.22 10.38
CA LEU A 113 12.93 -13.72 9.30
C LEU A 113 12.46 -12.35 8.76
N PHE A 114 11.16 -12.23 8.47
CA PHE A 114 10.63 -11.06 7.74
C PHE A 114 10.11 -9.94 8.65
N CYS A 115 9.75 -10.24 9.89
CA CYS A 115 9.12 -9.27 10.79
C CYS A 115 10.02 -8.87 11.98
N SER A 116 11.21 -9.45 12.12
CA SER A 116 12.13 -9.04 13.19
C SER A 116 12.92 -7.80 12.80
N VAL A 117 13.12 -6.94 13.79
CA VAL A 117 13.98 -5.76 13.71
C VAL A 117 15.21 -6.04 14.56
N LYS A 118 16.38 -6.05 13.94
CA LYS A 118 17.68 -6.42 14.52
C LYS A 118 18.61 -5.22 14.70
N GLY A 119 18.29 -4.08 14.10
CA GLY A 119 19.18 -2.93 14.03
C GLY A 119 20.26 -3.10 12.96
N ASP A 120 20.04 -3.97 11.98
CA ASP A 120 20.98 -4.21 10.89
C ASP A 120 20.93 -3.07 9.86
N VAL A 121 22.07 -2.76 9.25
CA VAL A 121 22.16 -1.78 8.16
C VAL A 121 21.79 -2.44 6.83
N ILE A 122 20.66 -2.03 6.27
CA ILE A 122 20.18 -2.40 4.94
C ILE A 122 20.85 -1.49 3.89
N ARG A 123 21.25 -2.10 2.77
CA ARG A 123 21.81 -1.41 1.61
C ARG A 123 21.00 -1.74 0.37
N VAL A 124 20.24 -0.76 -0.11
CA VAL A 124 19.50 -0.84 -1.37
C VAL A 124 20.24 0.03 -2.40
N PRO A 125 20.51 -0.45 -3.62
CA PRO A 125 21.14 0.36 -4.65
C PRO A 125 20.42 1.69 -4.85
N GLY A 126 21.17 2.79 -4.97
CA GLY A 126 20.60 4.14 -5.15
C GLY A 126 19.97 4.77 -3.90
N MET A 127 19.93 4.05 -2.78
CA MET A 127 19.40 4.56 -1.50
C MET A 127 20.54 4.76 -0.48
N PRO A 128 20.41 5.71 0.46
CA PRO A 128 21.32 5.80 1.58
C PRO A 128 21.26 4.51 2.43
N PRO A 129 22.35 4.14 3.13
CA PRO A 129 22.28 3.09 4.14
C PRO A 129 21.22 3.44 5.18
N MET A 130 20.34 2.47 5.46
CA MET A 130 19.22 2.62 6.40
C MET A 130 19.24 1.48 7.39
N TYR A 131 18.77 1.71 8.61
CA TYR A 131 18.57 0.61 9.55
C TYR A 131 17.24 -0.11 9.26
N ASP A 132 17.16 -1.41 9.55
CA ASP A 132 15.96 -2.22 9.34
C ASP A 132 14.70 -1.72 10.08
N TYR A 133 14.87 -1.09 11.24
CA TYR A 133 13.78 -0.44 11.98
C TYR A 133 13.19 0.76 11.21
N GLU A 134 13.95 1.39 10.30
CA GLU A 134 13.46 2.52 9.50
C GLU A 134 12.46 2.07 8.45
N SER A 135 12.47 0.79 8.08
CA SER A 135 11.44 0.16 7.22
C SER A 135 10.15 -0.18 7.99
N HIS A 136 10.17 -0.04 9.32
CA HIS A 136 9.06 -0.33 10.22
C HIS A 136 8.71 0.89 11.10
N PRO A 137 8.39 2.06 10.51
CA PRO A 137 8.27 3.32 11.25
C PRO A 137 7.07 3.36 12.21
N GLN A 138 6.19 2.36 12.14
CA GLN A 138 4.98 2.30 12.95
C GLN A 138 4.52 0.85 13.14
N GLU A 139 3.81 0.60 14.23
CA GLU A 139 3.10 -0.66 14.41
C GLU A 139 2.00 -0.83 13.38
N THR A 140 1.88 -2.04 12.83
CA THR A 140 0.87 -2.37 11.83
C THR A 140 -0.25 -3.22 12.44
N VAL A 141 -1.45 -3.12 11.88
CA VAL A 141 -2.59 -4.01 12.17
C VAL A 141 -2.37 -5.43 11.64
N ILE A 142 -1.48 -5.58 10.66
CA ILE A 142 -1.14 -6.85 10.04
C ILE A 142 -0.03 -7.50 10.86
N LYS A 143 -0.42 -8.13 11.98
CA LYS A 143 0.46 -8.97 12.82
C LYS A 143 -0.01 -10.42 12.75
N GLY A 144 0.93 -11.36 12.87
CA GLY A 144 0.61 -12.78 13.08
C GLY A 144 1.35 -13.75 12.16
N HIS A 145 1.10 -15.04 12.40
CA HIS A 145 1.74 -16.19 11.77
C HIS A 145 1.62 -16.23 10.23
N MET A 146 0.73 -15.44 9.63
CA MET A 146 0.52 -15.44 8.18
C MET A 146 1.47 -14.50 7.42
N VAL A 147 2.03 -13.47 8.06
CA VAL A 147 2.85 -12.45 7.36
C VAL A 147 4.12 -13.05 6.77
N GLY A 148 4.80 -13.92 7.53
CA GLY A 148 6.00 -14.61 7.08
C GLY A 148 5.75 -15.50 5.85
N PRO A 149 4.77 -16.42 5.90
CA PRO A 149 4.37 -17.22 4.74
C PRO A 149 3.97 -16.41 3.52
N PHE A 150 3.30 -15.26 3.68
CA PHE A 150 2.97 -14.38 2.57
C PHE A 150 4.22 -13.81 1.86
N HIS A 151 5.24 -13.38 2.62
CA HIS A 151 6.49 -12.91 2.04
C HIS A 151 7.26 -14.03 1.34
N LEU A 152 7.30 -15.22 1.95
CA LEU A 152 7.93 -16.38 1.32
C LEU A 152 7.25 -16.72 -0.02
N ALA A 153 5.92 -16.80 -0.04
CA ALA A 153 5.16 -17.09 -1.26
C ALA A 153 5.40 -16.04 -2.37
N ALA A 154 5.46 -14.75 -2.00
CA ALA A 154 5.78 -13.67 -2.93
C ALA A 154 7.19 -13.81 -3.52
N ILE A 155 8.20 -14.09 -2.69
CA ILE A 155 9.58 -14.32 -3.16
C ILE A 155 9.66 -15.53 -4.08
N GLU A 156 8.96 -16.62 -3.75
CA GLU A 156 8.93 -17.82 -4.60
C GLU A 156 8.27 -17.56 -5.95
N LEU A 157 7.15 -16.83 -5.97
CA LEU A 157 6.49 -16.44 -7.21
C LEU A 157 7.37 -15.53 -8.07
N VAL A 158 8.02 -14.52 -7.46
CA VAL A 158 8.96 -13.64 -8.18
C VAL A 158 10.10 -14.44 -8.80
N ASN A 159 10.62 -15.46 -8.11
CA ASN A 159 11.67 -16.32 -8.63
C ASN A 159 11.18 -17.37 -9.65
N GLY A 160 9.92 -17.80 -9.57
CA GLY A 160 9.32 -18.82 -10.46
C GLY A 160 8.67 -18.28 -11.74
N CYS A 161 8.46 -16.96 -11.83
CA CYS A 161 7.95 -16.29 -13.03
C CYS A 161 9.04 -16.04 -14.08
N ASP A 162 8.64 -15.91 -15.35
CA ASP A 162 9.48 -15.67 -16.53
C ASP A 162 9.85 -14.18 -16.71
N GLY A 163 9.26 -13.30 -15.90
CA GLY A 163 9.54 -11.87 -15.86
C GLY A 163 8.70 -11.17 -14.79
N ILE A 164 8.92 -9.87 -14.64
CA ILE A 164 8.20 -9.03 -13.67
C ILE A 164 7.77 -7.69 -14.29
N LEU A 165 6.52 -7.29 -14.02
CA LEU A 165 5.98 -5.96 -14.26
C LEU A 165 5.99 -5.18 -12.95
N VAL A 166 6.61 -4.01 -12.94
CA VAL A 166 6.66 -3.11 -11.79
C VAL A 166 5.80 -1.88 -12.09
N ALA A 167 4.90 -1.54 -11.18
CA ALA A 167 3.90 -0.47 -11.35
C ALA A 167 4.46 0.96 -11.16
N THR A 168 5.70 1.19 -11.59
CA THR A 168 6.41 2.48 -11.51
C THR A 168 6.95 2.88 -12.89
N PRO A 169 7.03 4.18 -13.21
CA PRO A 169 7.81 4.65 -14.35
C PRO A 169 9.31 4.72 -14.00
N ASP A 170 10.19 4.44 -14.98
CA ASP A 170 11.65 4.48 -14.76
C ASP A 170 12.15 5.79 -14.16
N CYS A 171 11.59 6.92 -14.61
CA CYS A 171 12.03 8.24 -14.19
C CYS A 171 11.70 8.60 -12.73
N PHE A 172 10.94 7.77 -12.01
CA PHE A 172 10.67 7.94 -10.58
C PHE A 172 11.60 7.14 -9.68
N GLU A 173 12.40 6.22 -10.24
CA GLU A 173 13.26 5.32 -9.47
C GLU A 173 14.74 5.71 -9.60
N PRO A 174 15.57 5.46 -8.58
CA PRO A 174 17.02 5.53 -8.74
C PRO A 174 17.50 4.62 -9.87
N THR A 175 18.39 5.12 -10.74
CA THR A 175 18.93 4.32 -11.85
C THR A 175 19.64 3.07 -11.34
N GLU A 176 20.35 3.19 -10.21
CA GLU A 176 21.09 2.10 -9.59
C GLU A 176 20.19 0.93 -9.17
N VAL A 177 18.96 1.21 -8.70
CA VAL A 177 18.04 0.12 -8.32
C VAL A 177 17.43 -0.54 -9.55
N LEU A 178 17.12 0.23 -10.60
CA LEU A 178 16.62 -0.33 -11.86
C LEU A 178 17.67 -1.23 -12.50
N ASP A 179 18.92 -0.78 -12.57
CA ASP A 179 20.04 -1.55 -13.10
C ASP A 179 20.27 -2.84 -12.30
N ALA A 180 20.24 -2.75 -10.97
CA ALA A 180 20.38 -3.93 -10.11
C ALA A 180 19.21 -4.92 -10.27
N PHE A 181 17.99 -4.43 -10.42
CA PHE A 181 16.80 -5.28 -10.63
C PHE A 181 16.87 -5.98 -11.98
N GLN A 182 17.23 -5.25 -13.04
CA GLN A 182 17.44 -5.80 -14.38
C GLN A 182 18.57 -6.83 -14.42
N ALA A 183 19.71 -6.53 -13.77
CA ALA A 183 20.83 -7.45 -13.69
C ALA A 183 20.44 -8.76 -12.99
N TRP A 184 19.75 -8.69 -11.86
CA TRP A 184 19.27 -9.87 -11.13
C TRP A 184 18.34 -10.74 -11.99
N PHE A 185 17.41 -10.16 -12.73
CA PHE A 185 16.53 -10.93 -13.61
C PHE A 185 17.27 -11.51 -14.83
N ALA A 186 18.27 -10.79 -15.35
CA ALA A 186 19.08 -11.22 -16.48
C ALA A 186 19.93 -12.46 -16.18
N GLU A 187 20.28 -12.72 -14.91
CA GLU A 187 21.00 -13.93 -14.48
C GLU A 187 20.31 -15.24 -14.94
N THR A 188 18.98 -15.22 -15.05
CA THR A 188 18.17 -16.35 -15.55
C THR A 188 17.43 -16.01 -16.83
N SER A 189 17.92 -15.05 -17.61
CA SER A 189 17.33 -14.60 -18.88
C SER A 189 15.89 -14.08 -18.77
N ARG A 190 15.46 -13.66 -17.57
CA ARG A 190 14.16 -13.04 -17.31
C ARG A 190 14.25 -11.53 -17.51
N LYS A 191 13.09 -10.87 -17.62
CA LYS A 191 13.01 -9.43 -17.87
C LYS A 191 12.22 -8.69 -16.80
N VAL A 192 12.68 -7.47 -16.49
CA VAL A 192 11.95 -6.47 -15.70
C VAL A 192 11.32 -5.48 -16.67
N TYR A 193 10.05 -5.16 -16.44
CA TYR A 193 9.32 -4.15 -17.20
C TYR A 193 8.70 -3.14 -16.24
N THR A 194 9.01 -1.88 -16.42
CA THR A 194 8.39 -0.76 -15.71
C THR A 194 7.22 -0.25 -16.54
N VAL A 195 6.02 -0.26 -15.95
CA VAL A 195 4.77 0.02 -16.67
C VAL A 195 3.89 1.06 -15.96
N GLY A 196 4.46 1.81 -15.01
CA GLY A 196 3.75 2.82 -14.24
C GLY A 196 3.79 4.24 -14.82
N PRO A 197 3.06 5.19 -14.19
CA PRO A 197 2.07 4.93 -13.16
C PRO A 197 0.78 4.38 -13.80
N MET A 198 0.30 3.24 -13.29
CA MET A 198 -0.94 2.60 -13.79
C MET A 198 -2.16 3.16 -13.09
N LEU A 199 -2.39 4.46 -13.26
CA LEU A 199 -3.58 5.12 -12.75
C LEU A 199 -4.77 4.84 -13.69
N PRO A 200 -6.00 4.68 -13.16
CA PRO A 200 -7.20 4.71 -13.97
C PRO A 200 -7.18 5.93 -14.90
N PRO A 201 -7.51 5.78 -16.20
CA PRO A 201 -7.50 6.90 -17.12
C PRO A 201 -8.44 8.00 -16.60
N PRO A 202 -7.99 9.26 -16.56
CA PRO A 202 -8.84 10.37 -16.12
C PRO A 202 -10.07 10.45 -17.04
N GLY A 203 -11.27 10.53 -16.46
CA GLY A 203 -12.51 10.63 -17.22
C GLY A 203 -13.77 10.38 -16.40
N GLU A 204 -14.93 10.73 -16.97
CA GLU A 204 -16.24 10.62 -16.32
C GLU A 204 -16.55 9.20 -15.83
N ASN A 205 -16.07 8.17 -16.53
CA ASN A 205 -16.30 6.78 -16.15
C ASN A 205 -15.53 6.36 -14.90
N ALA A 206 -14.28 6.84 -14.72
CA ALA A 206 -13.49 6.54 -13.53
C ALA A 206 -14.11 7.21 -12.30
N ALA A 207 -14.44 8.51 -12.40
CA ALA A 207 -15.12 9.25 -11.35
C ALA A 207 -16.51 8.68 -11.03
N SER A 208 -17.29 8.30 -12.06
CA SER A 208 -18.62 7.69 -11.88
C SER A 208 -18.53 6.34 -11.16
N ASN A 209 -17.56 5.48 -11.54
CA ASN A 209 -17.39 4.18 -10.91
C ASN A 209 -16.86 4.30 -9.47
N GLU A 210 -15.99 5.27 -9.20
CA GLU A 210 -15.51 5.57 -7.85
C GLU A 210 -16.66 6.08 -6.95
N LYS A 211 -17.48 6.98 -7.48
CA LYS A 211 -18.67 7.51 -6.79
C LYS A 211 -19.71 6.43 -6.50
N LYS A 212 -19.91 5.47 -7.42
CA LYS A 212 -20.82 4.32 -7.20
C LYS A 212 -20.39 3.42 -6.05
N GLN A 213 -19.10 3.38 -5.72
CA GLN A 213 -18.59 2.60 -4.60
C GLN A 213 -18.70 3.34 -3.25
N SER A 214 -18.92 4.66 -3.28
CA SER A 214 -19.09 5.48 -2.08
C SER A 214 -20.57 5.70 -1.78
N ALA A 215 -21.04 5.13 -0.66
CA ALA A 215 -22.41 5.33 -0.17
C ALA A 215 -22.73 6.82 0.14
N SER A 216 -21.71 7.66 0.33
CA SER A 216 -21.83 9.08 0.70
C SER A 216 -21.33 10.04 -0.40
N SER A 217 -21.22 9.60 -1.66
CA SER A 217 -20.66 10.43 -2.74
C SER A 217 -21.33 11.81 -2.89
N GLY A 218 -22.66 11.87 -2.79
CA GLY A 218 -23.40 13.14 -2.87
C GLY A 218 -23.22 14.07 -1.66
N GLU A 219 -22.91 13.53 -0.48
CA GLU A 219 -22.58 14.32 0.72
C GLU A 219 -21.17 14.91 0.60
N ILE A 220 -20.23 14.10 0.12
CA ILE A 220 -18.84 14.50 -0.15
C ILE A 220 -18.79 15.63 -1.18
N ASP A 221 -19.50 15.50 -2.31
CA ASP A 221 -19.57 16.54 -3.34
C ASP A 221 -20.09 17.87 -2.77
N LYS A 222 -21.17 17.83 -1.97
CA LYS A 222 -21.72 19.03 -1.32
C LYS A 222 -20.76 19.65 -0.32
N PHE A 223 -20.08 18.82 0.48
CA PHE A 223 -19.11 19.27 1.47
C PHE A 223 -17.91 19.97 0.82
N MET A 224 -17.37 19.40 -0.26
CA MET A 224 -16.27 19.99 -1.01
C MET A 224 -16.66 21.31 -1.69
N GLU A 225 -17.84 21.39 -2.28
CA GLU A 225 -18.36 22.61 -2.92
C GLU A 225 -18.61 23.72 -1.89
N GLN A 226 -19.18 23.38 -0.74
CA GLN A 226 -19.38 24.32 0.36
C GLN A 226 -18.04 24.80 0.93
N THR A 227 -17.07 23.89 1.08
CA THR A 227 -15.72 24.22 1.53
C THR A 227 -15.05 25.18 0.55
N LEU A 228 -15.14 24.92 -0.76
CA LEU A 228 -14.60 25.81 -1.79
C LEU A 228 -15.16 27.23 -1.68
N LYS A 229 -16.47 27.36 -1.42
CA LYS A 229 -17.16 28.65 -1.28
C LYS A 229 -16.77 29.40 -0.01
N THR A 230 -16.56 28.69 1.09
CA THR A 230 -16.40 29.29 2.42
C THR A 230 -14.95 29.47 2.84
N HIS A 231 -14.06 28.57 2.41
CA HIS A 231 -12.65 28.52 2.81
C HIS A 231 -11.69 28.68 1.61
N GLY A 232 -12.18 28.56 0.38
CA GLY A 232 -11.41 28.82 -0.83
C GLY A 232 -10.75 27.57 -1.43
N LYS A 233 -9.78 27.81 -2.31
CA LYS A 233 -9.01 26.73 -2.97
C LYS A 233 -7.98 26.16 -1.99
N GLN A 234 -7.71 24.85 -2.10
CA GLN A 234 -6.67 24.15 -1.33
C GLN A 234 -6.77 24.37 0.19
N SER A 235 -7.99 24.44 0.70
CA SER A 235 -8.31 24.63 2.11
C SER A 235 -8.85 23.36 2.78
N LEU A 236 -9.08 22.30 2.01
CA LEU A 236 -9.61 21.02 2.48
C LEU A 236 -8.48 19.99 2.58
N ILE A 237 -8.35 19.38 3.77
CA ILE A 237 -7.44 18.27 4.01
C ILE A 237 -8.18 16.93 3.78
N TYR A 238 -7.64 16.10 2.89
CA TYR A 238 -8.09 14.71 2.74
C TYR A 238 -7.14 13.77 3.49
N ILE A 239 -7.71 12.92 4.36
CA ILE A 239 -6.99 11.96 5.19
C ILE A 239 -7.46 10.56 4.82
N SER A 240 -6.53 9.68 4.46
CA SER A 240 -6.82 8.28 4.14
C SER A 240 -5.63 7.41 4.49
N PHE A 241 -5.89 6.27 5.14
CA PHE A 241 -4.90 5.22 5.42
C PHE A 241 -5.05 4.03 4.46
N GLY A 242 -5.76 4.24 3.35
CA GLY A 242 -6.10 3.20 2.39
C GLY A 242 -7.22 2.27 2.88
N SER A 243 -7.38 1.15 2.18
CA SER A 243 -8.46 0.17 2.41
C SER A 243 -8.11 -0.92 3.43
N VAL A 244 -6.84 -1.03 3.81
CA VAL A 244 -6.36 -2.11 4.69
C VAL A 244 -5.91 -1.57 6.04
N TYR A 245 -5.09 -0.52 6.07
CA TYR A 245 -4.42 -0.09 7.29
C TYR A 245 -5.29 0.82 8.17
N TRP A 246 -5.11 0.68 9.48
CA TRP A 246 -5.62 1.59 10.49
C TRP A 246 -4.54 1.80 11.56
N SER A 247 -4.51 2.96 12.19
CA SER A 247 -3.53 3.23 13.25
C SER A 247 -3.81 2.34 14.47
N MET A 248 -2.76 1.72 15.00
CA MET A 248 -2.79 1.06 16.32
C MET A 248 -2.86 2.07 17.48
N GLN A 249 -2.66 3.35 17.18
CA GLN A 249 -2.71 4.50 18.09
C GLN A 249 -3.74 5.52 17.55
N PRO A 250 -5.04 5.17 17.51
CA PRO A 250 -6.07 6.01 16.91
C PRO A 250 -6.29 7.33 17.66
N GLU A 251 -5.94 7.41 18.94
CA GLU A 251 -5.94 8.64 19.73
C GLU A 251 -5.13 9.77 19.09
N LYS A 252 -4.00 9.44 18.42
CA LYS A 252 -3.21 10.42 17.68
C LYS A 252 -3.97 11.01 16.50
N ILE A 253 -4.82 10.21 15.86
CA ILE A 253 -5.69 10.69 14.78
C ILE A 253 -6.69 11.67 15.38
N TRP A 254 -7.34 11.35 16.51
CA TRP A 254 -8.31 12.23 17.16
C TRP A 254 -7.69 13.57 17.57
N THR A 255 -6.51 13.55 18.19
CA THR A 255 -5.76 14.78 18.51
C THR A 255 -5.46 15.60 17.25
N PHE A 256 -5.09 14.95 16.15
CA PHE A 256 -4.86 15.67 14.89
C PHE A 256 -6.15 16.33 14.35
N LEU A 257 -7.28 15.63 14.39
CA LEU A 257 -8.57 16.19 13.96
C LEU A 257 -9.01 17.35 14.85
N ASP A 258 -8.75 17.27 16.15
CA ASP A 258 -9.04 18.36 17.09
C ASP A 258 -8.26 19.64 16.72
N VAL A 259 -6.99 19.50 16.37
CA VAL A 259 -6.18 20.63 15.89
C VAL A 259 -6.75 21.21 14.59
N LEU A 260 -7.24 20.38 13.67
CA LEU A 260 -7.88 20.88 12.44
C LEU A 260 -9.15 21.68 12.75
N VAL A 261 -9.98 21.20 13.68
CA VAL A 261 -11.18 21.93 14.15
C VAL A 261 -10.78 23.25 14.80
N GLU A 262 -9.81 23.26 15.71
CA GLU A 262 -9.31 24.48 16.38
C GLU A 262 -8.73 25.50 15.40
N LYS A 263 -8.11 25.03 14.32
CA LYS A 263 -7.55 25.88 13.26
C LYS A 263 -8.57 26.28 12.19
N ASN A 264 -9.83 25.87 12.33
CA ASN A 264 -10.88 26.11 11.34
C ASN A 264 -10.47 25.60 9.94
N ILE A 265 -9.91 24.39 9.88
CA ILE A 265 -9.47 23.72 8.66
C ILE A 265 -10.46 22.59 8.34
N PRO A 266 -11.20 22.68 7.24
CA PRO A 266 -12.07 21.59 6.80
C PRO A 266 -11.30 20.31 6.47
N PHE A 267 -11.90 19.15 6.74
CA PHE A 267 -11.30 17.86 6.41
C PHE A 267 -12.29 16.77 6.02
N ILE A 268 -11.82 15.79 5.26
CA ILE A 268 -12.49 14.50 5.02
C ILE A 268 -11.57 13.40 5.54
N LEU A 269 -12.07 12.55 6.44
CA LEU A 269 -11.38 11.33 6.87
C LEU A 269 -12.05 10.10 6.24
N SER A 270 -11.34 9.47 5.31
CA SER A 270 -11.69 8.16 4.76
C SER A 270 -11.18 7.05 5.67
N HIS A 271 -12.06 6.11 6.02
CA HIS A 271 -11.76 5.05 7.00
C HIS A 271 -12.23 3.66 6.53
N GLY A 272 -11.85 3.28 5.31
CA GLY A 272 -12.27 2.02 4.68
C GLY A 272 -11.59 0.75 5.19
N SER A 273 -10.65 0.87 6.12
CA SER A 273 -10.06 -0.29 6.77
C SER A 273 -11.12 -1.08 7.57
N PRO A 274 -11.15 -2.42 7.47
CA PRO A 274 -11.99 -3.25 8.33
C PRO A 274 -11.59 -3.17 9.82
N PHE A 275 -10.40 -2.64 10.12
CA PHE A 275 -9.91 -2.44 11.48
C PHE A 275 -10.26 -1.06 12.04
N ALA A 276 -10.80 -0.15 11.22
CA ALA A 276 -11.14 1.20 11.65
C ALA A 276 -12.29 1.19 12.66
N LYS A 277 -12.01 1.70 13.86
CA LYS A 277 -13.01 1.89 14.92
C LYS A 277 -13.00 3.33 15.37
N ILE A 278 -14.05 4.06 15.01
CA ILE A 278 -14.25 5.46 15.40
C ILE A 278 -15.30 5.48 16.51
N PRO A 279 -14.95 5.91 17.75
CA PRO A 279 -15.92 6.04 18.84
C PRO A 279 -17.02 7.07 18.52
N ASP A 280 -18.24 6.83 18.99
CA ASP A 280 -19.37 7.74 18.75
C ASP A 280 -19.15 9.17 19.28
N PRO A 281 -18.52 9.40 20.45
CA PRO A 281 -18.20 10.75 20.91
C PRO A 281 -17.32 11.53 19.92
N ILE A 282 -16.42 10.84 19.21
CA ILE A 282 -15.57 11.47 18.19
C ILE A 282 -16.40 11.82 16.95
N LYS A 283 -17.28 10.91 16.50
CA LYS A 283 -18.18 11.18 15.37
C LYS A 283 -19.09 12.37 15.65
N GLU A 284 -19.65 12.44 16.85
CA GLU A 284 -20.53 13.52 17.29
C GLU A 284 -19.79 14.85 17.37
N LYS A 285 -18.59 14.88 17.96
CA LYS A 285 -17.73 16.07 18.02
C LYS A 285 -17.42 16.62 16.62
N ILE A 286 -17.02 15.74 15.70
CA ILE A 286 -16.69 16.13 14.33
C ILE A 286 -17.94 16.67 13.62
N LYS A 287 -19.08 15.99 13.75
CA LYS A 287 -20.34 16.44 13.17
C LYS A 287 -20.78 17.81 13.72
N ALA A 288 -20.64 18.03 15.02
CA ALA A 288 -20.98 19.29 15.68
C ALA A 288 -20.08 20.46 15.23
N SER A 289 -18.84 20.19 14.85
CA SER A 289 -17.92 21.23 14.34
C SER A 289 -18.35 21.81 12.99
N GLY A 290 -19.06 21.01 12.16
CA GLY A 290 -19.36 21.37 10.77
C GLY A 290 -18.14 21.41 9.84
N LEU A 291 -16.94 21.09 10.34
CA LEU A 291 -15.67 21.16 9.62
C LEU A 291 -15.15 19.81 9.13
N GLY A 292 -15.74 18.69 9.57
CA GLY A 292 -15.25 17.36 9.21
C GLY A 292 -16.32 16.46 8.65
N LEU A 293 -15.94 15.65 7.66
CA LEU A 293 -16.77 14.58 7.11
C LEU A 293 -16.06 13.23 7.25
N LEU A 294 -16.75 12.25 7.84
CA LEU A 294 -16.26 10.88 8.02
C LEU A 294 -16.88 9.96 6.97
N SER A 295 -16.08 9.12 6.32
CA SER A 295 -16.55 8.27 5.24
C SER A 295 -15.87 6.89 5.25
N PRO A 296 -16.62 5.78 5.37
CA PRO A 296 -16.05 4.44 5.24
C PRO A 296 -15.47 4.18 3.85
N TRP A 297 -16.03 4.78 2.80
CA TRP A 297 -15.47 4.67 1.45
C TRP A 297 -15.67 5.96 0.71
N SER A 298 -14.60 6.54 0.18
CA SER A 298 -14.61 7.86 -0.44
C SER A 298 -14.08 7.78 -1.86
N PRO A 299 -14.59 8.63 -2.78
CA PRO A 299 -14.03 8.72 -4.12
C PRO A 299 -12.72 9.51 -4.10
N GLN A 300 -11.63 8.83 -3.72
CA GLN A 300 -10.31 9.39 -3.48
C GLN A 300 -9.79 10.23 -4.66
N GLN A 301 -9.86 9.74 -5.90
CA GLN A 301 -9.40 10.49 -7.07
C GLN A 301 -10.23 11.76 -7.26
N THR A 302 -11.55 11.66 -7.07
CA THR A 302 -12.45 12.81 -7.15
C THR A 302 -12.12 13.86 -6.10
N ILE A 303 -11.86 13.44 -4.86
CA ILE A 303 -11.49 14.35 -3.76
C ILE A 303 -10.14 15.00 -4.03
N LEU A 304 -9.12 14.21 -4.41
CA LEU A 304 -7.78 14.72 -4.69
C LEU A 304 -7.74 15.69 -5.88
N ALA A 305 -8.61 15.50 -6.87
CA ALA A 305 -8.73 16.40 -8.02
C ALA A 305 -9.57 17.65 -7.76
N HIS A 306 -10.31 17.72 -6.65
CA HIS A 306 -11.23 18.82 -6.37
C HIS A 306 -10.46 20.11 -6.00
N PRO A 307 -10.82 21.30 -6.52
CA PRO A 307 -10.10 22.55 -6.26
C PRO A 307 -10.02 22.98 -4.79
N ALA A 308 -10.97 22.54 -3.96
CA ALA A 308 -10.92 22.77 -2.51
C ALA A 308 -9.80 21.98 -1.83
N THR A 309 -9.40 20.83 -2.38
CA THR A 309 -8.45 19.91 -1.75
C THR A 309 -7.02 20.38 -1.97
N GLY A 310 -6.25 20.39 -0.88
CA GLY A 310 -4.83 20.72 -0.91
C GLY A 310 -4.25 20.83 0.49
N TRP A 311 -2.99 20.47 0.65
CA TRP A 311 -2.29 20.52 1.93
C TRP A 311 -1.38 21.76 2.07
N THR A 312 -1.01 22.40 0.95
CA THR A 312 0.03 23.45 0.93
C THR A 312 -0.35 24.72 0.18
N GLY A 313 -1.61 24.90 -0.24
CA GLY A 313 -1.95 26.01 -1.14
C GLY A 313 -1.38 25.84 -2.56
N LYS A 314 -0.98 24.62 -2.93
CA LYS A 314 -0.63 24.21 -4.30
C LYS A 314 -1.47 23.00 -4.70
N ALA A 315 -1.87 22.94 -5.96
CA ALA A 315 -2.68 21.85 -6.50
C ALA A 315 -1.71 20.73 -6.85
N CYS A 316 -2.01 19.49 -6.47
CA CYS A 316 -1.23 18.34 -6.88
C CYS A 316 -1.35 18.23 -8.42
N THR A 317 -0.31 18.62 -9.15
CA THR A 317 -0.30 18.56 -10.63
C THR A 317 0.08 17.16 -11.14
N GLY A 318 0.47 16.24 -10.24
CA GLY A 318 0.78 14.86 -10.58
C GLY A 318 2.04 14.66 -11.44
N THR A 319 2.89 15.69 -11.58
CA THR A 319 4.16 15.62 -12.31
C THR A 319 5.32 15.23 -11.38
N ILE A 320 6.40 14.69 -11.95
CA ILE A 320 7.62 14.32 -11.22
C ILE A 320 8.17 15.51 -10.45
N GLU A 321 8.20 16.65 -11.12
CA GLU A 321 8.73 17.90 -10.60
C GLU A 321 7.90 18.37 -9.42
N ALA A 322 6.57 18.24 -9.48
CA ALA A 322 5.68 18.62 -8.39
C ALA A 322 5.82 17.69 -7.18
N VAL A 323 5.92 16.38 -7.38
CA VAL A 323 6.17 15.41 -6.28
C VAL A 323 7.53 15.68 -5.64
N ARG A 324 8.57 15.94 -6.45
CA ARG A 324 9.91 16.24 -5.96
C ARG A 324 9.95 17.55 -5.18
N GLU A 325 9.36 18.63 -5.71
CA GLU A 325 9.26 19.91 -5.02
C GLU A 325 8.45 19.81 -3.73
N GLU A 326 7.34 19.05 -3.72
CA GLU A 326 6.52 18.87 -2.54
C GLU A 326 7.24 18.04 -1.48
N ALA A 327 7.89 16.95 -1.86
CA ALA A 327 8.73 16.16 -0.97
C ALA A 327 9.87 16.99 -0.37
N GLN A 328 10.59 17.75 -1.20
CA GLN A 328 11.64 18.67 -0.74
C GLN A 328 11.08 19.73 0.21
N GLY A 329 9.96 20.38 -0.14
CA GLY A 329 9.34 21.39 0.71
C GLY A 329 8.81 20.83 2.04
N ILE A 330 8.32 19.59 2.06
CA ILE A 330 7.94 18.90 3.29
C ILE A 330 9.17 18.62 4.14
N LEU A 331 10.24 18.09 3.55
CA LEU A 331 11.49 17.80 4.27
C LEU A 331 12.14 19.09 4.81
N GLU A 332 12.16 20.17 4.03
CA GLU A 332 12.66 21.48 4.46
C GLU A 332 11.83 22.04 5.62
N LYS A 333 10.50 21.97 5.56
CA LYS A 333 9.64 22.39 6.66
C LYS A 333 9.81 21.50 7.89
N ALA A 334 9.92 20.18 7.69
CA ALA A 334 10.06 19.21 8.76
C ALA A 334 11.41 19.31 9.46
N PHE A 335 12.51 19.48 8.73
CA PHE A 335 13.87 19.51 9.29
C PHE A 335 14.41 20.91 9.53
N GLY A 336 13.83 21.93 8.90
CA GLY A 336 14.18 23.33 9.10
C GLY A 336 13.60 23.96 10.36
N GLU A 337 13.62 25.29 10.39
CA GLU A 337 13.28 26.08 11.59
C GLU A 337 11.82 25.89 12.05
N ASP A 338 10.87 25.76 11.11
CA ASP A 338 9.45 25.52 11.42
C ASP A 338 9.26 24.17 12.13
N GLY A 339 9.86 23.10 11.61
CA GLY A 339 9.83 21.78 12.22
C GLY A 339 10.55 21.74 13.56
N ALA A 340 11.66 22.47 13.72
CA ALA A 340 12.33 22.62 15.01
C ALA A 340 11.42 23.28 16.06
N LYS A 341 10.73 24.37 15.69
CA LYS A 341 9.73 25.04 16.56
C LYS A 341 8.58 24.11 16.93
N LYS A 342 8.05 23.36 15.95
CA LYS A 342 6.97 22.38 16.18
C LYS A 342 7.39 21.25 17.11
N ARG A 343 8.59 20.70 16.96
CA ARG A 343 9.14 19.67 17.87
C ARG A 343 9.31 20.21 19.29
N ALA A 344 9.86 21.42 19.44
CA ALA A 344 9.99 22.05 20.75
C ALA A 344 8.64 22.23 21.45
N LYS A 345 7.62 22.66 20.69
CA LYS A 345 6.25 22.83 21.21
C LYS A 345 5.54 21.51 21.51
N ALA A 346 5.82 20.45 20.74
CA ALA A 346 5.32 19.11 21.03
C ALA A 346 5.86 18.58 22.37
N VAL A 347 7.15 18.82 22.67
CA VAL A 347 7.76 18.48 23.97
C VAL A 347 7.13 19.28 25.11
N GLU A 348 6.83 20.56 24.89
CA GLU A 348 6.12 21.41 25.86
C GLU A 348 4.71 20.85 26.15
N LEU A 349 3.95 20.51 25.10
CA LEU A 349 2.62 19.90 25.24
C LEU A 349 2.67 18.56 25.96
N GLN A 350 3.66 17.72 25.64
CA GLN A 350 3.85 16.42 26.29
C GLN A 350 4.07 16.59 27.79
N ARG A 351 4.95 17.52 28.20
CA ARG A 351 5.18 17.82 29.62
C ARG A 351 3.92 18.35 30.32
N ALA A 352 3.14 19.18 29.64
CA ALA A 352 1.88 19.68 30.18
C ALA A 352 0.86 18.54 30.39
N PHE A 353 0.76 17.61 29.45
CA PHE A 353 -0.08 16.41 29.59
C PHE A 353 0.39 15.50 30.72
N GLU A 354 1.69 15.25 30.85
CA GLU A 354 2.28 14.44 31.93
C GLU A 354 2.04 15.07 33.31
N ALA A 355 2.12 16.40 33.43
CA ALA A 355 1.84 17.12 34.68
C ALA A 355 0.37 17.01 35.11
N VAL A 356 -0.57 17.18 34.16
CA VAL A 356 -2.01 17.02 34.43
C VAL A 356 -2.33 15.58 34.85
N TRP A 357 -1.66 14.60 34.25
CA TRP A 357 -1.82 13.19 34.60
C TRP A 357 -1.24 12.86 35.98
N ALA A 358 -0.13 13.49 36.37
CA ALA A 358 0.47 13.31 37.69
C ALA A 358 -0.37 13.94 38.82
N GLU A 359 -1.01 15.09 38.57
CA GLU A 359 -1.90 15.75 39.54
C GLU A 359 -3.18 14.94 39.79
N GLY A 360 -3.72 14.27 38.77
CA GLY A 360 -4.89 13.39 38.89
C GLY A 360 -4.64 12.08 39.66
N LEU A 361 -3.38 11.71 39.92
CA LEU A 361 -2.99 10.56 40.76
C LEU A 361 -2.72 10.96 42.22
N SER A 362 -2.85 12.24 42.58
CA SER A 362 -2.54 12.75 43.92
C SER A 362 -3.79 13.04 44.79
N THR A 363 -4.97 12.67 44.33
CA THR A 363 -6.22 12.72 45.11
C THR A 363 -6.85 11.33 45.24
N GLU A 364 -6.30 10.52 46.13
CA GLU A 364 -7.02 9.55 46.97
C GLU A 364 -6.51 9.64 48.41
#